data_AF-A0A523KJE6-F1
#
_entry.id   AF-A0A523KJE6-F1
#
_cell.length_a   1.000
_cell.length_b   1.000
_cell.length_c   1.000
_cell.angle_alpha   90.00
_cell.angle_beta   90.00
_cell.angle_gamma   90.00
#
_symmetry.space_group_name_H-M   'P 1'
#
loop_
_entity.id
_entity.type
_entity.pdbx_description
1 polymer ?
#
loop_
_entity_poly.entity_id
_entity_poly.type
_entity_poly.pdbx_seq_one_letter_code
_entity_poly.pdbx_strand_id
1 'polypeptide(L)'
;MGQEIRGVSEAAPLAADPSGVPEGSAAQDSIGRYLAGQRKLREISLDELSRLTRIPRRSLERLESGAFDSNPEGFARGFVRTVAEALGLDPDEAVMRLMREPDEEEAAEPAVAGFDPKAWLGRAVLLAGLILGIALGWRLVGACVEPAEAPAENDLVLRRDPVRRLVEQLQPGAAVAAGKNAEGRQEP
;
A
#
# COMPACT_ATOMS: atom_id res chain seq x y z
N MET A 1 -55.88 34.60 -62.55
CA MET A 1 -55.25 33.41 -61.94
C MET A 1 -54.26 33.89 -60.90
N GLY A 2 -54.35 33.39 -59.66
CA GLY A 2 -53.41 33.71 -58.57
C GLY A 2 -54.09 34.39 -57.39
N GLN A 3 -54.69 33.59 -56.50
CA GLN A 3 -55.17 34.04 -55.19
C GLN A 3 -53.96 34.27 -54.26
N GLU A 4 -53.98 35.39 -53.53
CA GLU A 4 -53.16 35.59 -52.34
C GLU A 4 -53.71 34.72 -51.20
N ILE A 5 -52.89 33.79 -50.73
CA ILE A 5 -53.19 32.97 -49.56
C ILE A 5 -52.64 33.67 -48.31
N ARG A 6 -53.58 33.92 -47.39
CA ARG A 6 -53.43 34.47 -46.04
C ARG A 6 -52.99 33.39 -45.05
N GLY A 7 -52.16 33.78 -44.07
CA GLY A 7 -51.88 33.03 -42.83
C GLY A 7 -50.61 32.19 -42.92
N VAL A 8 -49.65 32.27 -42.00
CA VAL A 8 -49.81 31.99 -40.57
C VAL A 8 -48.80 32.80 -39.73
N SER A 9 -49.31 33.40 -38.66
CA SER A 9 -48.61 33.85 -37.45
C SER A 9 -48.13 32.65 -36.64
N GLU A 10 -46.88 32.62 -36.17
CA GLU A 10 -46.59 32.33 -34.75
C GLU A 10 -45.09 32.53 -34.46
N ALA A 11 -44.81 32.93 -33.24
CA ALA A 11 -43.56 33.46 -32.72
C ALA A 11 -42.47 32.41 -32.40
N ALA A 12 -41.21 32.83 -32.61
CA ALA A 12 -40.02 32.58 -31.76
C ALA A 12 -39.54 31.12 -31.50
N PRO A 13 -38.30 30.88 -31.00
CA PRO A 13 -37.18 31.80 -30.84
C PRO A 13 -35.89 31.37 -31.55
N LEU A 14 -35.03 32.36 -31.71
CA LEU A 14 -33.57 32.27 -31.74
C LEU A 14 -33.07 31.51 -30.49
N ALA A 15 -32.94 30.19 -30.56
CA ALA A 15 -32.22 29.38 -29.57
C ALA A 15 -31.79 28.05 -30.20
N ALA A 16 -30.99 28.11 -31.27
CA ALA A 16 -29.96 27.11 -31.42
C ALA A 16 -28.90 27.46 -30.38
N ASP A 17 -29.10 26.97 -29.16
CA ASP A 17 -28.00 26.78 -28.24
C ASP A 17 -27.29 25.51 -28.73
N PRO A 18 -26.13 25.59 -29.39
CA PRO A 18 -25.23 24.45 -29.40
C PRO A 18 -24.59 24.38 -28.00
N SER A 19 -25.41 24.20 -26.97
CA SER A 19 -24.99 23.43 -25.81
C SER A 19 -24.93 21.96 -26.24
N GLY A 20 -24.14 21.71 -27.29
CA GLY A 20 -23.10 20.71 -27.22
C GLY A 20 -22.16 21.09 -26.09
N VAL A 21 -22.67 21.04 -24.87
CA VAL A 21 -21.91 20.40 -23.81
C VAL A 21 -21.64 19.02 -24.43
N PRO A 22 -20.39 18.68 -24.79
CA PRO A 22 -20.11 17.29 -25.07
C PRO A 22 -20.55 16.58 -23.80
N GLU A 23 -21.67 15.86 -23.86
CA GLU A 23 -22.04 14.92 -22.82
C GLU A 23 -20.77 14.15 -22.52
N GLY A 24 -20.31 14.30 -21.27
CA GLY A 24 -19.02 13.81 -20.83
C GLY A 24 -18.97 12.32 -21.05
N SER A 25 -18.47 11.92 -22.21
CA SER A 25 -17.33 11.06 -22.33
C SER A 25 -17.39 9.80 -21.49
N ALA A 26 -18.30 8.90 -21.84
CA ALA A 26 -18.24 7.51 -21.38
C ALA A 26 -16.88 6.83 -21.73
N ALA A 27 -16.12 7.41 -22.68
CA ALA A 27 -14.76 7.00 -23.01
C ALA A 27 -13.65 7.59 -22.10
N GLN A 28 -13.98 8.56 -21.23
CA GLN A 28 -13.15 9.08 -20.12
C GLN A 28 -13.46 8.39 -18.79
N ASP A 29 -14.33 7.37 -18.80
CA ASP A 29 -14.81 6.75 -17.57
C ASP A 29 -13.69 6.06 -16.80
N SER A 30 -12.71 5.48 -17.51
CA SER A 30 -11.57 4.78 -16.92
C SER A 30 -10.47 5.74 -16.43
N ILE A 31 -10.03 5.57 -15.19
CA ILE A 31 -8.92 6.28 -14.56
C ILE A 31 -7.63 6.13 -15.35
N GLY A 32 -7.40 4.94 -15.93
CA GLY A 32 -6.27 4.68 -16.81
C GLY A 32 -6.23 5.64 -18.01
N ARG A 33 -7.37 5.79 -18.69
CA ARG A 33 -7.49 6.72 -19.82
C ARG A 33 -7.38 8.18 -19.40
N TYR A 34 -7.95 8.53 -18.24
CA TYR A 34 -7.81 9.87 -17.68
C TYR A 34 -6.33 10.23 -17.46
N LEU A 35 -5.57 9.36 -16.80
CA LEU A 35 -4.13 9.58 -16.57
C LEU A 35 -3.34 9.67 -17.88
N ALA A 36 -3.67 8.81 -18.86
CA ALA A 36 -3.06 8.87 -20.18
C ALA A 36 -3.32 10.21 -20.89
N GLY A 37 -4.54 10.74 -20.78
CA GLY A 37 -4.91 12.06 -21.28
C GLY A 37 -4.11 13.18 -20.61
N GLN A 38 -4.05 13.17 -19.27
CA GLN A 38 -3.30 14.16 -18.50
C GLN A 38 -1.81 14.16 -18.81
N ARG A 39 -1.22 12.98 -19.01
CA ARG A 39 0.17 12.83 -19.45
C ARG A 39 0.39 13.45 -20.83
N LYS A 40 -0.46 13.12 -21.80
CA LYS A 40 -0.35 13.65 -23.18
C LYS A 40 -0.52 15.16 -23.23
N LEU A 41 -1.42 15.73 -22.42
CA LEU A 41 -1.60 17.18 -22.31
C LEU A 41 -0.35 17.91 -21.80
N ARG A 42 0.52 17.20 -21.07
CA ARG A 42 1.81 17.72 -20.56
C ARG A 42 2.99 17.33 -21.45
N GLU A 43 2.73 16.69 -22.58
CA GLU A 43 3.75 16.21 -23.54
C GLU A 43 4.78 15.25 -22.93
N ILE A 44 4.46 14.63 -21.79
CA ILE A 44 5.36 13.69 -21.11
C ILE A 44 5.29 12.33 -21.82
N SER A 45 6.43 11.76 -22.20
CA SER A 45 6.47 10.42 -22.79
C SER A 45 6.29 9.32 -21.73
N LEU A 46 5.90 8.11 -22.14
CA LEU A 46 5.82 6.95 -21.24
C LEU A 46 7.19 6.61 -20.62
N ASP A 47 8.28 6.74 -21.37
CA ASP A 47 9.64 6.53 -20.86
C ASP A 47 10.05 7.59 -19.84
N GLU A 48 9.62 8.83 -20.04
CA GLU A 48 9.87 9.91 -19.10
C GLU A 48 9.05 9.75 -17.82
N LEU A 49 7.76 9.41 -17.94
CA LEU A 49 6.92 9.09 -16.79
C LEU A 49 7.50 7.92 -15.98
N SER A 50 8.02 6.90 -16.66
CA SER A 50 8.74 5.77 -16.04
C SER A 50 9.96 6.23 -15.24
N ARG A 51 10.76 7.16 -15.78
CA ARG A 51 11.90 7.74 -15.05
C ARG A 51 11.48 8.58 -13.85
N LEU A 52 10.42 9.38 -13.98
CA LEU A 52 9.91 10.25 -12.92
C LEU A 52 9.32 9.44 -11.75
N THR A 53 8.53 8.42 -12.05
CA THR A 53 7.79 7.63 -11.04
C THR A 53 8.54 6.40 -10.57
N ARG A 54 9.59 5.98 -11.28
CA ARG A 54 10.28 4.68 -11.14
C ARG A 54 9.37 3.46 -11.34
N ILE A 55 8.20 3.65 -11.95
CA ILE A 55 7.30 2.56 -12.32
C ILE A 55 7.75 2.03 -13.68
N PRO A 56 7.95 0.70 -13.84
CA PRO A 56 8.33 0.13 -15.12
C PRO A 56 7.34 0.50 -16.23
N ARG A 57 7.86 0.84 -17.42
CA ARG A 57 7.06 1.19 -18.60
C ARG A 57 5.89 0.24 -18.86
N ARG A 58 6.12 -1.07 -18.76
CA ARG A 58 5.08 -2.09 -18.96
C ARG A 58 3.91 -1.96 -17.97
N SER A 59 4.18 -1.54 -16.73
CA SER A 59 3.15 -1.31 -15.72
C SER A 59 2.37 -0.03 -16.00
N LEU A 60 3.05 1.02 -16.49
CA LEU A 60 2.39 2.26 -16.92
C LEU A 60 1.51 2.05 -18.15
N GLU A 61 1.94 1.22 -19.11
CA GLU A 61 1.13 0.83 -20.26
C GLU A 61 -0.15 0.10 -19.83
N ARG A 62 -0.03 -0.85 -18.88
CA ARG A 62 -1.19 -1.53 -18.28
C ARG A 62 -2.11 -0.57 -17.52
N LEU A 63 -1.52 0.40 -16.82
CA LEU A 63 -2.28 1.41 -16.09
C LEU A 63 -3.08 2.29 -17.06
N GLU A 64 -2.44 2.82 -18.10
CA GLU A 64 -3.10 3.66 -19.10
C GLU A 64 -4.12 2.90 -19.95
N SER A 65 -3.98 1.58 -20.08
CA SER A 65 -4.94 0.71 -20.79
C SER A 65 -6.14 0.31 -19.93
N GLY A 66 -6.19 0.69 -18.65
CA GLY A 66 -7.27 0.32 -17.72
C GLY A 66 -7.23 -1.14 -17.25
N ALA A 67 -6.07 -1.80 -17.29
CA ALA A 67 -5.95 -3.22 -16.92
C ALA A 67 -6.19 -3.50 -15.42
N PHE A 68 -6.33 -2.45 -14.61
CA PHE A 68 -6.54 -2.54 -13.16
C PHE A 68 -7.91 -2.01 -12.72
N ASP A 69 -8.75 -1.58 -13.67
CA ASP A 69 -10.02 -0.90 -13.39
C ASP A 69 -11.07 -1.89 -12.85
N SER A 70 -11.05 -3.15 -13.31
CA SER A 70 -11.99 -4.21 -12.88
C SER A 70 -11.61 -4.92 -11.58
N ASN A 71 -10.32 -4.94 -11.22
CA ASN A 71 -9.84 -5.47 -9.95
C ASN A 71 -8.53 -4.76 -9.57
N PRO A 72 -8.61 -3.63 -8.85
CA PRO A 72 -7.42 -2.90 -8.46
C PRO A 72 -6.61 -3.73 -7.46
N GLU A 73 -5.57 -4.40 -7.97
CA GLU A 73 -4.51 -4.99 -7.14
C GLU A 73 -4.00 -3.93 -6.15
N GLY A 74 -3.54 -4.33 -4.96
CA GLY A 74 -3.05 -3.37 -3.95
C GLY A 74 -1.98 -2.39 -4.47
N PHE A 75 -1.22 -2.79 -5.51
CA PHE A 75 -0.24 -1.96 -6.18
C PHE A 75 -0.84 -0.92 -7.14
N ALA A 76 -2.02 -1.15 -7.72
CA ALA A 76 -2.66 -0.25 -8.67
C ALA A 76 -2.98 1.12 -8.03
N ARG A 77 -3.49 1.12 -6.80
CA ARG A 77 -3.72 2.34 -6.02
C ARG A 77 -2.43 3.15 -5.83
N GLY A 78 -1.33 2.47 -5.51
CA GLY A 78 -0.01 3.11 -5.36
C GLY A 78 0.49 3.70 -6.68
N PHE A 79 0.30 3.01 -7.80
CA PHE A 79 0.66 3.51 -9.12
C PHE A 79 -0.16 4.73 -9.52
N VAL A 80 -1.48 4.71 -9.33
CA VAL A 80 -2.36 5.87 -9.59
C VAL A 80 -1.91 7.07 -8.78
N ARG A 81 -1.65 6.89 -7.48
CA ARG A 81 -1.15 7.96 -6.60
C ARG A 81 0.17 8.55 -7.12
N THR A 82 1.15 7.69 -7.38
CA THR A 82 2.49 8.11 -7.81
C THR A 82 2.46 8.82 -9.16
N VAL A 83 1.63 8.33 -10.10
CA VAL A 83 1.46 8.95 -11.41
C VAL A 83 0.73 10.29 -11.31
N ALA A 84 -0.31 10.38 -10.47
CA ALA A 84 -1.01 11.64 -10.23
C ALA A 84 -0.07 12.72 -9.66
N GLU A 85 0.74 12.36 -8.66
CA GLU A 85 1.76 13.25 -8.09
C GLU A 85 2.77 13.71 -9.16
N ALA A 86 3.27 12.79 -9.99
CA ALA A 86 4.22 13.12 -11.06
C ALA A 86 3.62 14.01 -12.17
N LEU A 87 2.31 13.96 -12.38
CA LEU A 87 1.58 14.80 -13.33
C LEU A 87 1.06 16.11 -12.68
N GLY A 88 1.29 16.32 -11.39
CA GLY A 88 0.78 17.49 -10.66
C GLY A 88 -0.75 17.50 -10.54
N LEU A 89 -1.35 16.33 -10.46
CA LEU A 89 -2.77 16.12 -10.19
C LEU A 89 -2.98 15.90 -8.69
N ASP A 90 -4.22 16.03 -8.22
CA ASP A 90 -4.57 15.63 -6.85
C ASP A 90 -4.52 14.09 -6.73
N PRO A 91 -3.61 13.54 -5.90
CA PRO A 91 -3.49 12.10 -5.73
C PRO A 91 -4.71 11.45 -5.10
N ASP A 92 -5.38 12.14 -4.18
CA ASP A 92 -6.51 11.59 -3.45
C ASP A 92 -7.75 11.57 -4.36
N GLU A 93 -7.95 12.60 -5.18
CA GLU A 93 -8.98 12.61 -6.23
C GLU A 93 -8.78 11.48 -7.26
N ALA A 94 -7.53 11.30 -7.73
CA ALA A 94 -7.22 10.26 -8.71
C ALA A 94 -7.48 8.84 -8.16
N VAL A 95 -7.12 8.60 -6.89
CA VAL A 95 -7.40 7.32 -6.22
C VAL A 95 -8.90 7.14 -5.99
N MET A 96 -9.64 8.19 -5.64
CA MET A 96 -11.10 8.10 -5.51
C MET A 96 -11.77 7.74 -6.83
N ARG A 97 -11.27 8.25 -7.96
CA ARG A 97 -11.79 7.90 -9.29
C ARG A 97 -11.56 6.43 -9.62
N LEU A 98 -10.37 5.87 -9.34
CA LEU A 98 -10.10 4.43 -9.46
C LEU A 98 -11.09 3.57 -8.65
N MET A 99 -11.52 4.07 -7.49
CA MET A 99 -12.45 3.35 -6.59
C MET A 99 -13.93 3.57 -6.92
N ARG A 100 -14.26 4.50 -7.83
CA ARG A 100 -15.62 4.83 -8.27
C ARG A 100 -16.07 4.02 -9.48
N GLU A 101 -15.17 3.28 -10.12
CA GLU A 101 -15.47 2.39 -11.24
C GLU A 101 -16.06 0.99 -10.93
N PRO A 102 -16.50 0.59 -9.71
CA PRO A 102 -17.09 -0.73 -9.53
C PRO A 102 -18.62 -0.65 -9.53
N ASP A 103 -19.25 -0.33 -10.66
CA ASP A 103 -20.68 -0.52 -10.95
C ASP A 103 -20.78 -0.47 -12.51
N GLU A 104 -21.05 -1.49 -13.33
CA GLU A 104 -21.94 -2.66 -13.30
C GLU A 104 -21.39 -3.71 -14.32
N GLU A 105 -21.76 -5.00 -14.21
CA GLU A 105 -21.40 -6.15 -15.09
C GLU A 105 -20.02 -6.83 -14.95
N GLU A 106 -19.75 -7.49 -13.82
CA GLU A 106 -19.37 -8.91 -13.91
C GLU A 106 -19.61 -9.62 -12.58
N ALA A 107 -20.67 -10.42 -12.55
CA ALA A 107 -20.74 -11.60 -11.71
C ALA A 107 -19.67 -12.61 -12.19
N ALA A 108 -18.39 -12.32 -11.94
CA ALA A 108 -17.34 -13.32 -11.88
C ALA A 108 -17.08 -13.58 -10.40
N GLU A 109 -17.64 -14.69 -9.94
CA GLU A 109 -17.62 -15.19 -8.58
C GLU A 109 -16.27 -14.91 -7.89
N PRO A 110 -16.26 -14.36 -6.66
CA PRO A 110 -15.03 -14.34 -5.92
C PRO A 110 -14.68 -15.80 -5.63
N ALA A 111 -13.66 -16.34 -6.30
CA ALA A 111 -12.92 -17.49 -5.82
C ALA A 111 -12.10 -17.09 -4.57
N VAL A 112 -12.74 -16.42 -3.61
CA VAL A 112 -12.37 -16.59 -2.21
C VAL A 112 -12.72 -18.03 -1.92
N ALA A 113 -11.71 -18.89 -1.79
CA ALA A 113 -11.91 -20.23 -1.27
C ALA A 113 -12.68 -20.06 0.05
N GLY A 114 -13.97 -20.40 0.02
CA GLY A 114 -14.87 -20.20 1.14
C GLY A 114 -14.24 -20.84 2.37
N PHE A 115 -14.13 -20.07 3.44
CA PHE A 115 -13.85 -20.64 4.75
C PHE A 115 -15.03 -21.54 5.10
N ASP A 116 -14.92 -22.84 4.81
CA ASP A 116 -15.88 -23.83 5.28
C ASP A 116 -15.66 -24.03 6.79
N PRO A 117 -16.51 -23.47 7.67
CA PRO A 117 -16.27 -23.53 9.12
C PRO A 117 -16.25 -24.97 9.62
N LYS A 118 -16.98 -25.88 8.95
CA LYS A 118 -16.98 -27.33 9.23
C LYS A 118 -15.69 -28.02 8.81
N ALA A 119 -15.08 -27.63 7.69
CA ALA A 119 -13.80 -28.18 7.24
C ALA A 119 -12.64 -27.67 8.12
N TRP A 120 -12.72 -26.42 8.58
CA TRP A 120 -11.78 -25.84 9.53
C TRP A 120 -11.91 -26.47 10.92
N LEU A 121 -13.13 -26.69 11.42
CA LEU A 121 -13.35 -27.42 12.68
C LEU A 121 -12.86 -28.86 12.60
N GLY A 122 -13.12 -29.56 11.49
CA GLY A 122 -12.62 -30.93 11.29
C GLY A 122 -11.09 -31.00 11.33
N ARG A 123 -10.41 -30.07 10.63
CA ARG A 123 -8.94 -29.95 10.66
C ARG A 123 -8.43 -29.57 12.05
N ALA A 124 -9.10 -28.66 12.76
CA ALA A 124 -8.73 -28.25 14.12
C ALA A 124 -8.87 -29.40 15.13
N VAL A 125 -9.94 -30.20 15.04
CA VAL A 125 -10.15 -31.38 15.90
C VAL A 125 -9.10 -32.46 15.62
N LEU A 126 -8.76 -32.69 14.35
CA LEU A 126 -7.68 -33.63 13.98
C LEU A 126 -6.32 -33.18 14.54
N LEU A 127 -5.98 -31.89 14.42
CA LEU A 127 -4.74 -31.35 14.98
C LEU A 127 -4.73 -31.39 16.51
N ALA A 128 -5.84 -31.04 17.16
CA ALA A 128 -5.97 -31.11 18.62
C ALA A 128 -5.85 -32.56 19.13
N GLY A 129 -6.47 -33.52 18.44
CA GLY A 129 -6.36 -34.95 18.74
C GLY A 129 -4.93 -35.47 18.56
N LEU A 130 -4.22 -35.03 17.52
CA LEU A 130 -2.82 -35.37 17.28
C LEU A 130 -1.91 -34.81 18.40
N ILE A 131 -2.08 -33.54 18.77
CA ILE A 131 -1.33 -32.90 19.86
C ILE A 131 -1.60 -33.61 21.19
N LEU A 132 -2.86 -33.93 21.49
CA LEU A 132 -3.23 -34.64 22.70
C LEU A 132 -2.66 -36.07 22.73
N GLY A 133 -2.67 -36.76 21.59
CA GLY A 133 -2.06 -38.09 21.45
C GLY A 133 -0.54 -38.07 21.64
N ILE A 134 0.15 -37.06 21.10
CA ILE A 134 1.59 -36.87 21.32
C ILE A 134 1.87 -36.56 22.80
N ALA A 135 1.09 -35.68 23.43
CA ALA A 135 1.24 -35.34 24.85
C ALA A 135 0.97 -36.54 25.76
N LEU A 136 -0.04 -37.36 25.45
CA LEU A 136 -0.36 -38.58 26.19
C LEU A 136 0.69 -39.67 25.95
N GLY A 137 1.20 -39.79 24.73
CA GLY A 137 2.33 -40.65 24.39
C GLY A 137 3.61 -40.25 25.14
N TRP A 138 3.89 -38.95 25.25
CA TRP A 138 4.97 -38.42 26.09
C TRP A 138 4.74 -38.65 27.57
N ARG A 139 3.50 -38.59 28.07
CA ARG A 139 3.19 -38.98 29.46
C ARG A 139 3.44 -40.47 29.72
N LEU A 140 3.21 -41.33 28.74
CA LEU A 140 3.44 -42.77 28.86
C LEU A 140 4.93 -43.15 28.68
N VAL A 141 5.68 -42.41 27.85
CA VAL A 141 7.12 -42.63 27.59
C VAL A 141 8.02 -41.88 28.58
N GLY A 142 7.54 -40.79 29.19
CA GLY A 142 8.30 -39.94 30.12
C GLY A 142 8.57 -40.54 31.50
N ALA A 143 8.11 -41.77 31.78
CA ALA A 143 8.37 -42.45 33.06
C ALA A 143 9.83 -42.93 33.23
N CYS A 144 10.72 -42.69 32.27
CA CYS A 144 12.13 -43.09 32.34
C CYS A 144 13.13 -41.95 32.07
N VAL A 145 12.67 -40.70 31.95
CA VAL A 145 13.59 -39.57 31.79
C VAL A 145 13.90 -39.01 33.17
N GLU A 146 15.02 -39.44 33.75
CA GLU A 146 15.67 -38.70 34.83
C GLU A 146 15.88 -37.25 34.34
N PRO A 147 15.39 -36.23 35.08
CA PRO A 147 15.73 -34.85 34.77
C PRO A 147 17.22 -34.67 35.05
N ALA A 148 18.04 -34.82 34.03
CA ALA A 148 19.43 -34.37 34.06
C ALA A 148 19.42 -32.89 34.49
N GLU A 149 20.15 -32.62 35.57
CA GLU A 149 20.25 -31.32 36.22
C GLU A 149 20.29 -30.18 35.21
N ALA A 150 19.38 -29.22 35.35
CA ALA A 150 19.42 -27.99 34.59
C ALA A 150 20.64 -27.17 35.04
N PRO A 151 21.66 -26.92 34.18
CA PRO A 151 22.68 -25.94 34.51
C PRO A 151 22.01 -24.56 34.59
N ALA A 152 22.31 -23.90 35.70
CA ALA A 152 21.75 -22.63 36.10
C ALA A 152 22.04 -21.51 35.11
N GLU A 153 21.11 -20.55 35.16
CA GLU A 153 21.37 -19.13 34.99
C GLU A 153 21.69 -18.64 33.57
N ASN A 154 20.82 -17.75 33.11
CA ASN A 154 20.93 -16.98 31.88
C ASN A 154 22.31 -16.30 31.76
N ASP A 155 23.26 -16.96 31.11
CA ASP A 155 24.34 -16.25 30.43
C ASP A 155 23.80 -15.73 29.09
N LEU A 156 22.84 -14.80 29.18
CA LEU A 156 22.60 -13.87 28.12
C LEU A 156 23.84 -12.99 28.06
N VAL A 157 24.82 -13.45 27.28
CA VAL A 157 25.99 -12.67 26.89
C VAL A 157 25.47 -11.41 26.21
N LEU A 158 25.28 -10.36 27.01
CA LEU A 158 24.97 -9.02 26.55
C LEU A 158 26.18 -8.61 25.71
N ARG A 159 26.05 -8.81 24.39
CA ARG A 159 27.09 -8.55 23.42
C ARG A 159 27.49 -7.08 23.58
N ARG A 160 28.68 -6.89 24.16
CA ARG A 160 29.30 -5.61 24.55
C ARG A 160 28.88 -4.47 23.62
N ASP A 161 28.30 -3.44 24.20
CA ASP A 161 28.00 -2.17 23.53
C ASP A 161 29.30 -1.57 22.93
N PRO A 162 29.46 -1.55 21.59
CA PRO A 162 30.65 -1.03 20.94
C PRO A 162 30.76 0.49 21.06
N VAL A 163 29.63 1.19 21.28
CA VAL A 163 29.56 2.65 21.35
C VAL A 163 30.27 3.14 22.61
N ARG A 164 30.06 2.46 23.75
CA ARG A 164 30.71 2.81 25.01
C ARG A 164 32.24 2.78 24.92
N ARG A 165 32.80 1.83 24.15
CA ARG A 165 34.25 1.73 23.93
C ARG A 165 34.82 2.86 23.08
N LEU A 166 34.06 3.33 22.09
CA LEU A 166 34.45 4.48 21.28
C LEU A 166 34.45 5.76 22.11
N VAL A 167 33.46 5.94 22.99
CA VAL A 167 33.38 7.09 23.90
C VAL A 167 34.57 7.13 24.87
N GLU A 168 34.98 5.99 25.43
CA GLU A 168 36.15 5.89 26.31
C GLU A 168 37.48 6.16 25.57
N GLN A 169 37.62 5.73 24.31
CA GLN A 169 38.81 6.00 23.50
C GLN A 169 38.95 7.47 23.09
N LEU A 170 37.84 8.21 23.00
CA LEU A 170 37.82 9.61 22.58
C LEU A 170 38.00 10.61 23.75
N GLN A 171 37.94 10.16 25.01
CA GLN A 171 38.11 11.03 26.20
C GLN A 171 39.32 10.70 27.10
N PRO A 172 40.54 10.43 26.58
CA PRO A 172 41.71 10.20 27.44
C PRO A 172 42.19 11.45 28.20
N GLY A 173 41.61 12.63 27.96
CA GLY A 173 42.04 13.90 28.58
C GLY A 173 41.22 14.38 29.79
N ALA A 174 40.02 13.87 30.04
CA ALA A 174 39.14 14.41 31.08
C ALA A 174 39.42 13.86 32.49
N ALA A 175 39.94 12.63 32.60
CA ALA A 175 40.15 11.98 33.90
C ALA A 175 41.43 12.41 34.64
N VAL A 176 42.40 13.04 33.95
CA VAL A 176 43.65 13.49 34.58
C VAL A 176 43.50 14.82 35.33
N ALA A 177 42.43 15.58 35.06
CA ALA A 177 42.18 16.86 35.74
C ALA A 177 41.52 16.72 37.13
N ALA A 178 40.90 15.58 37.45
CA ALA A 178 40.13 15.41 38.68
C ALA A 178 40.96 14.90 39.88
N GLY A 179 42.20 14.45 39.68
CA GLY A 179 43.01 13.79 40.72
C GLY A 179 44.13 14.62 41.37
N LYS A 180 44.29 15.92 41.05
CA LYS A 180 45.45 16.71 41.51
C LYS A 180 45.19 17.78 42.58
N ASN A 181 43.96 17.99 43.04
CA ASN A 181 43.65 19.06 44.00
C ASN A 181 42.99 18.52 45.29
N ALA A 182 43.69 17.72 46.10
CA ALA A 182 43.25 17.48 47.48
C ALA A 182 44.34 17.05 48.47
N GLU A 183 45.61 16.93 48.06
CA GLU A 183 46.71 16.64 48.99
C GLU A 183 47.54 17.92 49.18
N GLY A 184 47.18 18.72 50.19
CA GLY A 184 47.98 19.89 50.53
C GLY A 184 47.26 20.98 51.31
N ARG A 185 46.93 20.74 52.59
CA ARG A 185 47.19 21.75 53.62
C ARG A 185 47.22 21.14 55.02
N GLN A 186 48.42 21.20 55.60
CA GLN A 186 48.75 20.93 56.99
C GLN A 186 47.99 21.86 57.95
N GLU A 187 47.76 21.34 59.16
CA GLU A 187 47.36 22.06 60.37
C GLU A 187 48.28 23.25 60.68
N PRO A 188 47.77 24.23 61.43
CA PRO A 188 48.06 24.21 62.87
C PRO A 188 46.84 24.39 63.78
#